data_AF-A0A850RXU3-F1
#
_entry.id   AF-A0A850RXU3-F1
#
_cell.length_a   1.000
_cell.length_b   1.000
_cell.length_c   1.000
_cell.angle_alpha   90.00
_cell.angle_beta   90.00
_cell.angle_gamma   90.00
#
_symmetry.space_group_name_H-M   'P 1'
#
loop_
_entity.id
_entity.type
_entity.pdbx_description
1 polymer ?
#
loop_
_entity_poly.entity_id
_entity_poly.type
_entity_poly.pdbx_seq_one_letter_code
_entity_poly.pdbx_strand_id
1 'polypeptide(L)' 'MEERLIELETKISYQDHLIGELNDVVTRQQNQIDRLEKAMSRLHEQMKSGSDSGLARPDEEAPPPHY' A
#
# COMPACT_ATOMS: atom_id res chain seq x y z
N MET A 1 -2.86 -32.68 -39.42
CA MET A 1 -2.74 -31.20 -39.34
C MET A 1 -3.81 -30.62 -38.45
N GLU A 2 -5.07 -31.02 -38.62
CA GLU A 2 -6.21 -30.59 -37.81
C GLU A 2 -6.06 -30.87 -36.29
N GLU A 3 -5.59 -32.06 -35.91
CA GLU A 3 -5.36 -32.42 -34.50
C GLU A 3 -4.39 -31.49 -33.77
N ARG A 4 -3.28 -31.11 -34.43
CA ARG A 4 -2.30 -30.16 -33.88
C ARG A 4 -2.89 -28.75 -33.73
N LEU A 5 -3.86 -28.39 -34.57
CA LEU A 5 -4.53 -27.10 -34.51
C LEU A 5 -5.49 -27.06 -33.31
N ILE A 6 -6.27 -28.13 -33.10
CA ILE A 6 -7.15 -28.29 -31.94
C ILE A 6 -6.37 -28.25 -30.62
N GLU A 7 -5.21 -28.92 -30.56
CA GLU A 7 -4.34 -28.88 -29.39
C GLU A 7 -3.84 -27.45 -29.07
N LEU A 8 -3.49 -26.68 -30.11
CA LEU A 8 -3.04 -25.30 -29.95
C LEU A 8 -4.17 -24.39 -29.47
N GLU A 9 -5.36 -24.50 -30.05
CA GLU A 9 -6.55 -23.73 -29.62
C GLU A 9 -6.92 -24.02 -28.16
N THR A 10 -6.85 -25.29 -27.77
CA THR A 10 -7.06 -25.72 -26.39
C THR A 10 -6.02 -25.08 -25.46
N LYS A 11 -4.74 -25.15 -25.82
CA LYS A 11 -3.65 -24.52 -25.04
C LYS A 11 -3.78 -23.00 -24.96
N ILE A 12 -4.22 -22.34 -26.03
CA ILE A 12 -4.44 -20.89 -26.04
C ILE A 12 -5.57 -20.53 -25.07
N SER A 13 -6.69 -21.26 -25.13
CA SER A 13 -7.83 -21.02 -24.24
C SER A 13 -7.45 -21.15 -22.76
N TYR A 14 -6.62 -22.15 -22.41
CA TYR A 14 -6.09 -22.28 -21.05
C TYR A 14 -5.15 -21.14 -20.65
N GLN A 15 -4.31 -20.68 -21.57
CA GLN A 15 -3.39 -19.56 -21.31
C GLN A 15 -4.16 -18.24 -21.14
N ASP A 16 -5.19 -17.99 -21.94
CA ASP A 16 -6.04 -16.79 -21.81
C ASP A 16 -6.75 -16.77 -20.45
N HIS A 17 -7.26 -17.92 -20.01
CA HIS A 17 -7.85 -18.05 -18.69
C HIS A 17 -6.84 -17.76 -17.57
N LEU A 18 -5.65 -18.37 -17.66
CA LEU A 18 -4.58 -18.16 -16.69
C LEU A 18 -4.11 -16.70 -16.63
N ILE A 19 -4.03 -16.02 -17.77
CA ILE A 19 -3.70 -14.59 -17.85
C ILE A 19 -4.75 -13.76 -17.10
N GLY A 20 -6.03 -14.08 -17.25
CA GLY A 20 -7.11 -13.45 -16.50
C GLY A 20 -6.95 -13.63 -14.99
N GLU A 21 -6.70 -14.85 -14.53
CA GLU A 21 -6.49 -15.15 -13.11
C GLU A 21 -5.26 -14.41 -12.53
N LEU A 22 -4.16 -14.38 -13.28
CA LEU A 22 -2.95 -13.66 -12.89
C LEU A 22 -3.19 -12.15 -12.80
N ASN A 23 -3.92 -11.58 -13.77
CA ASN A 23 -4.29 -10.17 -13.75
C ASN A 23 -5.13 -9.82 -12.51
N ASP A 24 -6.08 -10.68 -12.15
CA ASP A 24 -6.91 -10.50 -10.96
C ASP A 24 -6.08 -10.54 -9.67
N VAL A 25 -5.10 -11.46 -9.59
CA VAL A 25 -4.16 -11.53 -8.46
C VAL A 25 -3.32 -10.26 -8.37
N VAL A 26 -2.71 -9.82 -9.47
CA VAL A 26 -1.88 -8.62 -9.53
C VAL A 26 -2.68 -7.38 -9.13
N THR A 27 -3.91 -7.25 -9.63
CA THR A 27 -4.81 -6.14 -9.28
C THR A 27 -5.13 -6.12 -7.79
N ARG A 28 -5.41 -7.28 -7.18
CA ARG A 28 -5.63 -7.37 -5.73
C ARG A 28 -4.38 -7.01 -4.93
N GLN A 29 -3.20 -7.45 -5.38
CA GLN A 29 -1.93 -7.11 -4.75
C GLN A 29 -1.63 -5.62 -4.82
N GLN A 30 -1.82 -4.98 -5.98
CA GLN A 30 -1.63 -3.53 -6.12
C GLN A 30 -2.55 -2.75 -5.16
N ASN A 31 -3.82 -3.14 -5.06
CA ASN A 31 -4.75 -2.54 -4.11
C ASN A 31 -4.30 -2.69 -2.64
N GLN A 32 -3.64 -3.80 -2.29
CA GLN A 32 -3.08 -4.00 -0.95
C GLN A 32 -1.86 -3.11 -0.71
N ILE A 33 -0.96 -3.00 -1.70
CA ILE A 33 0.21 -2.12 -1.66
C ILE A 33 -0.22 -0.67 -1.46
N ASP A 34 -1.16 -0.17 -2.26
CA ASP A 34 -1.66 1.21 -2.15
C ASP A 34 -2.22 1.52 -0.75
N ARG A 35 -2.86 0.53 -0.10
CA ARG A 35 -3.36 0.67 1.28
C ARG A 35 -2.22 0.74 2.29
N LEU A 36 -1.19 -0.10 2.12
CA LEU A 36 -0.02 -0.10 2.98
C LEU A 36 0.78 1.20 2.84
N GLU A 37 0.98 1.69 1.62
CA GLU A 37 1.68 2.97 1.35
C GLU A 37 0.95 4.15 2.01
N LYS A 38 -0.38 4.19 1.93
CA LYS A 38 -1.20 5.20 2.62
C LYS A 38 -1.06 5.11 4.13
N ALA A 39 -1.07 3.90 4.70
CA ALA A 39 -0.90 3.70 6.13
C ALA A 39 0.50 4.16 6.60
N MET A 40 1.54 3.80 5.86
CA MET A 40 2.92 4.22 6.15
C MET A 40 3.08 5.73 6.07
N SER A 41 2.46 6.38 5.08
CA SER A 41 2.48 7.85 4.95
C SER A 41 1.85 8.53 6.16
N ARG A 42 0.69 8.02 6.64
CA ARG A 42 0.02 8.54 7.84
C ARG A 42 0.85 8.33 9.10
N LEU A 43 1.48 7.17 9.25
CA LEU A 43 2.38 6.90 10.38
C LEU A 43 3.57 7.86 10.39
N HIS A 44 4.16 8.10 9.21
CA HIS A 44 5.25 9.06 9.06
C HIS A 44 4.83 10.49 9.44
N GLU A 45 3.66 10.93 8.99
CA GLU A 45 3.10 12.23 9.34
C GLU A 45 2.86 12.35 10.86
N GLN A 46 2.29 11.32 11.49
CA GLN A 46 2.05 11.29 12.93
C GLN A 46 3.36 11.35 13.74
N MET A 47 4.40 10.65 13.29
CA MET A 47 5.72 10.71 13.94
C MET A 47 6.34 12.11 13.81
N LYS A 48 6.18 12.76 12.66
CA LYS A 48 6.67 14.13 12.45
C LYS A 48 5.90 15.13 13.31
N SER A 49 4.57 15.04 13.38
CA SER A 49 3.75 15.94 14.19
C SER A 49 3.97 15.74 15.70
N GLY A 50 4.17 14.50 16.15
CA GLY A 50 4.46 14.19 17.56
C GLY A 50 5.86 14.64 18.01
N SER A 51 6.78 14.87 17.07
CA SER A 51 8.11 15.42 17.36
C SER A 51 8.08 16.95 17.56
N ASP A 52 7.04 17.64 17.06
CA ASP A 52 6.89 19.10 17.12
C ASP A 52 5.96 19.55 18.26
N SER A 53 5.28 18.62 18.94
CA SER A 53 4.18 18.91 19.87
C SER A 53 4.53 18.78 21.36
N GLY A 54 5.70 19.21 21.83
CA GLY A 54 5.88 19.34 23.29
C GLY A 54 7.29 19.30 23.90
N LEU A 55 8.30 19.85 23.25
CA LEU A 55 9.53 20.26 23.94
C LEU A 55 9.64 21.79 23.86
N ALA A 56 8.69 22.49 24.50
CA ALA A 56 9.09 23.74 25.14
C ALA A 56 10.23 23.35 26.08
N ARG A 57 11.39 23.96 25.89
CA ARG A 57 12.54 23.56 26.70
C ARG A 57 12.20 23.87 28.17
N PRO A 58 12.66 23.07 29.16
CA PRO A 58 12.38 23.33 30.57
C PRO A 58 12.79 24.76 31.04
N ASP A 59 13.61 25.46 30.26
CA ASP A 59 14.01 26.86 30.43
C ASP A 59 12.95 27.90 30.02
N GLU A 60 11.82 27.51 29.41
CA GLU A 60 10.76 28.42 28.92
C GLU A 60 9.48 28.42 29.79
N GLU A 61 9.47 27.73 30.94
CA GLU A 61 8.37 27.84 31.91
C GLU A 61 8.52 29.13 32.73
N ALA A 62 7.86 30.21 32.28
CA ALA A 62 7.73 31.42 33.09
C ALA A 62 6.93 31.09 34.37
N PRO A 63 7.42 31.48 35.58
CA PRO A 63 6.77 31.11 36.83
C PRO A 63 5.34 31.67 36.91
N PRO A 64 4.38 30.90 37.47
CA PRO A 64 2.97 31.29 37.47
C PRO A 64 2.75 32.56 38.33
N PRO A 65 1.85 33.47 37.91
CA PRO A 65 1.54 34.67 38.66
C PRO A 65 0.79 34.31 39.94
N HIS A 66 1.37 34.63 41.09
CA HIS A 66 0.68 34.57 42.37
C HIS A 66 -0.21 35.81 42.54
N TYR A 67 -1.51 35.59 42.71
CA TYR A 67 -2.51 36.59 43.15
C TYR A 67 -2.89 36.34 44.61
#